data_AF-A0A385YU67-F1
#
_entry.id   AF-A0A385YU67-F1
#
_cell.length_a   1.000
_cell.length_b   1.000
_cell.length_c   1.000
_cell.angle_alpha   90.00
_cell.angle_beta   90.00
_cell.angle_gamma   90.00
#
_symmetry.space_group_name_H-M   'P 1'
#
loop_
_entity.id
_entity.type
_entity.pdbx_description
1 polymer ?
#
loop_
_entity_poly.entity_id
_entity_poly.type
_entity_poly.pdbx_seq_one_letter_code
_entity_poly.pdbx_strand_id
1 'polypeptide(L)'
;MKRYCYLSIVIVLLLLTSCSQETRLDSSEEKISPHNTDTGISNHLTDPTTDIHIYPDKEVYTTPIENVSLIIENNGQEAVVFGNGMYVERNENGTWYEIPYASFEFGDVTGEIRSKEKIGEEVPVANLKSKLTPGTYRIVKSFFIDSNQTFLATEFEVE
;
A
#
# COMPACT_ATOMS: atom_id res chain seq x y z
N MET A 1 -38.06 34.08 -44.35
CA MET A 1 -38.05 33.63 -42.93
C MET A 1 -38.24 32.12 -42.74
N LYS A 2 -39.03 31.40 -43.56
CA LYS A 2 -39.23 29.94 -43.41
C LYS A 2 -38.03 29.04 -43.80
N ARG A 3 -37.07 29.53 -44.59
CA ARG A 3 -35.89 28.76 -45.02
C ARG A 3 -34.78 28.66 -43.97
N TYR A 4 -34.73 29.61 -43.02
CA TYR A 4 -33.75 29.60 -41.93
C TYR A 4 -34.17 28.67 -40.78
N CYS A 5 -35.47 28.35 -40.63
CA CYS A 5 -35.92 27.38 -39.64
C CYS A 5 -35.46 25.94 -39.96
N TYR A 6 -35.39 25.57 -41.24
CA TYR A 6 -34.90 24.24 -41.62
C TYR A 6 -33.38 24.11 -41.42
N LEU A 7 -32.62 25.19 -41.60
CA LEU A 7 -31.17 25.19 -41.38
C LEU A 7 -30.81 25.00 -39.89
N SER A 8 -31.61 25.58 -38.99
CA SER A 8 -31.43 25.40 -37.54
C SER A 8 -31.76 23.99 -37.06
N ILE A 9 -32.70 23.28 -37.71
CA ILE A 9 -33.09 21.91 -37.31
C ILE A 9 -32.01 20.88 -37.69
N VAL A 10 -31.31 21.09 -38.81
CA VAL A 10 -30.24 20.17 -39.27
C VAL A 10 -28.98 20.27 -38.38
N ILE A 11 -28.69 21.44 -37.81
CA ILE A 11 -27.53 21.65 -36.93
C ILE A 11 -27.74 21.00 -35.54
N VAL A 12 -28.98 20.93 -35.06
CA VAL A 12 -29.31 20.27 -33.78
C VAL A 12 -29.24 18.74 -33.87
N LEU A 13 -29.54 18.16 -35.03
CA LEU A 13 -29.43 16.71 -35.27
C LEU A 13 -27.99 16.20 -35.33
N LEU A 14 -27.02 17.05 -35.68
CA LEU A 14 -25.60 16.69 -35.75
C LEU A 14 -24.89 16.70 -34.38
N LEU A 15 -25.54 17.20 -33.33
CA LEU A 15 -24.99 17.21 -31.95
C LEU A 15 -25.41 15.97 -31.13
N LEU A 16 -26.21 15.05 -31.70
CA LEU A 16 -26.64 13.82 -31.03
C LEU A 16 -25.79 12.59 -31.36
N THR A 17 -24.69 12.73 -32.10
CA THR A 17 -23.66 11.67 -32.17
C THR A 17 -22.85 11.68 -30.87
N SER A 18 -23.51 11.26 -29.80
CA SER A 18 -22.88 10.80 -28.57
C SER A 18 -21.94 9.65 -28.92
N CYS A 19 -20.69 9.75 -28.46
CA CYS A 19 -19.70 8.68 -28.59
C CYS A 19 -20.32 7.35 -28.18
N SER A 20 -20.32 6.38 -29.10
CA SER A 20 -20.40 4.98 -28.71
C SER A 20 -19.17 4.68 -27.85
N GLN A 21 -19.33 4.75 -26.53
CA GLN A 21 -18.35 4.18 -25.63
C GLN A 21 -18.49 2.67 -25.76
N GLU A 22 -17.53 2.05 -26.43
CA GLU A 22 -17.37 0.61 -26.44
C GLU A 22 -17.36 0.13 -24.98
N THR A 23 -18.39 -0.62 -24.60
CA THR A 23 -18.37 -1.38 -23.35
C THR A 23 -17.35 -2.50 -23.55
N ARG A 24 -16.07 -2.19 -23.31
CA ARG A 24 -15.08 -3.23 -23.02
C ARG A 24 -15.52 -3.92 -21.72
N LEU A 25 -15.97 -5.16 -21.87
CA LEU A 25 -15.92 -6.17 -20.82
C LEU A 25 -14.45 -6.34 -20.44
N ASP A 26 -13.96 -5.52 -19.52
CA ASP A 26 -12.74 -5.82 -18.80
C ASP A 26 -13.13 -6.21 -17.37
N SER A 27 -12.85 -7.47 -17.08
CA SER A 27 -12.56 -8.03 -15.77
C SER A 27 -12.34 -6.95 -14.72
N SER A 28 -13.18 -6.96 -13.69
CA SER A 28 -13.01 -6.16 -12.49
C SER A 28 -11.72 -6.58 -11.76
N GLU A 29 -10.57 -6.12 -12.25
CA GLU A 29 -9.46 -5.80 -11.37
C GLU A 29 -9.88 -4.51 -10.66
N GLU A 30 -10.24 -4.66 -9.38
CA GLU A 30 -10.52 -3.56 -8.48
C GLU A 30 -9.34 -2.59 -8.56
N LYS A 31 -9.56 -1.41 -9.16
CA LYS A 31 -8.52 -0.44 -9.47
C LYS A 31 -7.87 0.01 -8.16
N ILE A 32 -6.72 -0.58 -7.84
CA ILE A 32 -5.91 -0.26 -6.67
C ILE A 32 -5.52 1.22 -6.80
N SER A 33 -6.01 2.04 -5.87
CA SER A 33 -5.59 3.45 -5.82
C SER A 33 -4.15 3.50 -5.32
N PRO A 34 -3.28 4.36 -5.87
CA PRO A 34 -1.98 4.61 -5.26
C PRO A 34 -2.22 5.02 -3.80
N HIS A 35 -1.53 4.37 -2.87
CA HIS A 35 -1.52 4.82 -1.49
C HIS A 35 -0.70 6.12 -1.49
N ASN A 36 -1.27 7.23 -0.99
CA ASN A 36 -0.65 8.57 -1.01
C ASN A 36 0.58 8.70 -0.09
N THR A 37 1.22 7.58 0.27
CA THR A 37 2.48 7.59 0.98
C THR A 37 3.60 7.94 0.01
N ASP A 38 4.41 8.90 0.42
CA ASP A 38 5.62 9.32 -0.29
C ASP A 38 6.41 8.10 -0.81
N THR A 39 6.92 8.19 -2.03
CA THR A 39 7.79 7.16 -2.61
C THR A 39 9.06 6.94 -1.79
N GLY A 40 9.44 7.89 -0.92
CA GLY A 40 10.62 7.85 -0.08
C GLY A 40 10.41 7.55 1.41
N ILE A 41 9.46 6.67 1.79
CA ILE A 41 9.37 6.24 3.19
C ILE A 41 10.63 5.46 3.57
N SER A 42 11.35 5.95 4.59
CA SER A 42 12.53 5.30 5.15
C SER A 42 12.17 4.00 5.88
N ASN A 43 13.09 3.04 5.91
CA ASN A 43 13.02 1.87 6.80
C ASN A 43 13.60 2.14 8.20
N HIS A 44 14.10 3.36 8.41
CA HIS A 44 14.82 3.78 9.60
C HIS A 44 14.33 5.16 10.07
N LEU A 45 14.01 5.25 11.35
CA LEU A 45 13.80 6.51 12.07
C LEU A 45 14.92 6.72 13.09
N THR A 46 15.55 7.89 13.07
CA THR A 46 16.44 8.35 14.14
C THR A 46 15.96 9.68 14.68
N ASP A 47 15.80 9.76 16.00
CA ASP A 47 15.52 10.95 16.81
C ASP A 47 16.38 10.88 18.10
N PRO A 48 16.59 11.93 18.91
CA PRO A 48 17.53 11.91 20.02
C PRO A 48 17.39 10.75 21.02
N THR A 49 16.18 10.24 21.24
CA THR A 49 15.89 9.13 22.17
C THR A 49 15.35 7.87 21.48
N THR A 50 15.00 7.95 20.20
CA THR A 50 14.36 6.89 19.42
C THR A 50 15.22 6.50 18.23
N ASP A 51 15.43 5.21 18.05
CA ASP A 51 16.15 4.67 16.89
C ASP A 51 15.47 3.35 16.49
N ILE A 52 14.60 3.42 15.47
CA ILE A 52 13.78 2.28 15.02
C ILE A 52 14.17 1.89 13.61
N HIS A 53 14.56 0.63 13.44
CA HIS A 53 14.80 0.01 12.15
C HIS A 53 13.76 -1.06 11.88
N ILE A 54 13.27 -1.12 10.65
CA ILE A 54 12.50 -2.25 10.16
C ILE A 54 13.15 -2.88 8.94
N TYR A 55 13.08 -4.20 8.83
CA TYR A 55 13.61 -4.94 7.69
C TYR A 55 12.99 -6.34 7.63
N PRO A 56 12.87 -6.97 6.45
CA PRO A 56 12.43 -8.35 6.39
C PRO A 56 13.52 -9.29 6.93
N ASP A 57 13.16 -10.49 7.37
CA ASP A 57 14.15 -11.51 7.73
C ASP A 57 14.96 -12.01 6.51
N LYS A 58 14.43 -11.80 5.30
CA LYS A 58 15.04 -12.14 4.02
C LYS A 58 14.73 -11.06 2.98
N GLU A 59 15.68 -10.80 2.10
CA GLU A 59 15.47 -9.86 0.99
C GLU A 59 14.62 -10.47 -0.13
N VAL A 60 14.65 -11.80 -0.30
CA VAL A 60 13.98 -12.53 -1.38
C VAL A 60 13.16 -13.69 -0.82
N TYR A 61 11.92 -13.83 -1.27
CA TYR A 61 11.02 -14.92 -0.93
C TYR A 61 10.55 -15.67 -2.17
N THR A 62 10.50 -17.01 -2.10
CA THR A 62 10.02 -17.85 -3.20
C THR A 62 8.59 -18.29 -2.96
N THR A 63 7.74 -18.21 -3.99
CA THR A 63 6.34 -18.65 -3.90
C THR A 63 6.20 -20.18 -3.75
N PRO A 64 5.14 -20.69 -3.05
CA PRO A 64 4.11 -19.93 -2.32
C PRO A 64 4.63 -19.41 -0.97
N ILE A 65 4.17 -18.22 -0.57
CA ILE A 65 4.55 -17.55 0.68
C ILE A 65 3.29 -17.36 1.51
N GLU A 66 3.30 -17.84 2.75
CA GLU A 66 2.20 -17.62 3.68
C GLU A 66 2.39 -16.32 4.48
N ASN A 67 3.60 -16.13 4.99
CA ASN A 67 3.98 -14.98 5.79
C ASN A 67 5.33 -14.41 5.34
N VAL A 68 5.48 -13.10 5.44
CA VAL A 68 6.78 -12.40 5.40
C VAL A 68 7.11 -12.01 6.85
N SER A 69 8.32 -12.29 7.33
CA SER A 69 8.71 -11.93 8.69
C SER A 69 9.28 -10.53 8.70
N LEU A 70 8.56 -9.58 9.31
CA LEU A 70 9.03 -8.22 9.53
C LEU A 70 9.80 -8.17 10.85
N ILE A 71 11.05 -7.79 10.78
CA ILE A 71 11.86 -7.52 11.95
C ILE A 71 11.72 -6.06 12.32
N ILE A 72 11.45 -5.79 13.60
CA ILE A 72 11.42 -4.46 14.20
C ILE A 72 12.49 -4.43 15.27
N GLU A 73 13.40 -3.47 15.18
CA GLU A 73 14.53 -3.31 16.08
C GLU A 73 14.56 -1.90 16.65
N ASN A 74 14.61 -1.81 17.98
CA ASN A 74 14.68 -0.55 18.70
C ASN A 74 16.06 -0.38 19.33
N ASN A 75 16.91 0.36 18.64
CA ASN A 75 18.23 0.76 19.11
C ASN A 75 18.19 2.05 19.94
N GLY A 76 17.00 2.60 20.22
CA GLY A 76 16.80 3.80 21.02
C GLY A 76 17.05 3.60 22.50
N GLN A 77 16.66 4.60 23.30
CA GLN A 77 16.70 4.54 24.76
C GLN A 77 15.32 4.33 25.37
N GLU A 78 14.26 4.66 24.64
CA GLU A 78 12.88 4.58 25.10
C GLU A 78 12.11 3.47 24.39
N ALA A 79 11.02 3.01 25.01
CA ALA A 79 10.10 2.08 24.38
C ALA A 79 9.25 2.80 23.33
N VAL A 80 8.89 2.09 22.25
CA VAL A 80 8.06 2.63 21.17
C VAL A 80 6.79 1.82 21.02
N VAL A 81 5.67 2.52 20.92
CA VAL A 81 4.35 1.92 20.67
C VAL A 81 4.07 1.93 19.17
N PHE A 82 3.45 0.86 18.68
CA PHE A 82 3.07 0.75 17.26
C PHE A 82 1.69 0.11 17.14
N GLY A 83 0.98 0.43 16.05
CA GLY A 83 -0.30 -0.21 15.74
C GLY A 83 -0.08 -1.59 15.10
N ASN A 84 -1.04 -2.50 15.22
CA ASN A 84 -1.02 -3.75 14.46
C ASN A 84 -1.21 -3.53 12.95
N GLY A 85 -1.90 -2.46 12.55
CA GLY A 85 -2.12 -2.12 11.15
C GLY A 85 -0.80 -2.03 10.35
N MET A 86 -0.74 -2.77 9.26
CA MET A 86 0.32 -2.71 8.27
C MET A 86 -0.26 -2.86 6.87
N TYR A 87 0.47 -2.38 5.88
CA TYR A 87 0.11 -2.47 4.47
C TYR A 87 1.17 -3.24 3.71
N VAL A 88 0.75 -4.00 2.71
CA VAL A 88 1.65 -4.57 1.71
C VAL A 88 1.39 -3.81 0.42
N GLU A 89 2.44 -3.29 -0.18
CA GLU A 89 2.35 -2.55 -1.43
C GLU A 89 3.25 -3.18 -2.49
N ARG A 90 2.80 -3.16 -3.75
CA ARG A 90 3.58 -3.60 -4.90
C ARG A 90 4.14 -2.40 -5.65
N ASN A 91 5.39 -2.50 -6.08
CA ASN A 91 5.95 -1.53 -7.01
C ASN A 91 5.54 -1.87 -8.43
N GLU A 92 4.85 -0.95 -9.10
CA GLU A 92 4.60 -1.03 -10.53
C GLU A 92 5.13 0.24 -11.20
N ASN A 93 6.23 0.09 -11.94
CA ASN A 93 6.90 1.18 -12.66
C ASN A 93 7.25 2.40 -11.78
N GLY A 94 7.74 2.16 -10.56
CA GLY A 94 8.13 3.21 -9.62
C GLY A 94 6.95 3.81 -8.84
N THR A 95 5.74 3.30 -9.02
CA THR A 95 4.56 3.70 -8.23
C THR A 95 4.16 2.56 -7.30
N TRP A 96 3.86 2.88 -6.05
CA TRP A 96 3.45 1.91 -5.04
C TRP A 96 1.92 1.78 -4.97
N TYR A 97 1.44 0.54 -5.01
CA TYR A 97 0.02 0.19 -5.01
C TYR A 97 -0.29 -0.75 -3.86
N GLU A 98 -1.20 -0.36 -2.98
CA GLU A 98 -1.61 -1.17 -1.83
C GLU A 98 -2.35 -2.44 -2.26
N ILE A 99 -1.91 -3.59 -1.79
CA ILE A 99 -2.64 -4.83 -1.95
C ILE A 99 -3.56 -4.98 -0.74
N PRO A 100 -4.89 -4.85 -0.92
CA PRO A 100 -5.81 -4.95 0.20
C PRO A 100 -5.87 -6.38 0.74
N TYR A 101 -6.12 -6.51 2.04
CA TYR A 101 -6.48 -7.80 2.65
C TYR A 101 -7.92 -8.20 2.29
N ALA A 102 -8.18 -9.51 2.16
CA ALA A 102 -9.48 -10.01 1.71
C ALA A 102 -10.60 -9.89 2.75
N SER A 103 -10.28 -10.21 4.00
CA SER A 103 -11.22 -10.18 5.13
C SER A 103 -10.46 -10.21 6.45
N PHE A 104 -9.33 -9.50 6.49
CA PHE A 104 -8.45 -9.42 7.65
C PHE A 104 -8.52 -8.00 8.20
N GLU A 105 -8.97 -7.88 9.43
CA GLU A 105 -8.89 -6.64 10.19
C GLU A 105 -7.78 -6.80 11.23
N PHE A 106 -6.83 -5.88 11.22
CA PHE A 106 -5.89 -5.78 12.32
C PHE A 106 -6.68 -5.31 13.55
N GLY A 107 -6.68 -6.11 14.62
CA GLY A 107 -7.33 -5.70 15.86
C GLY A 107 -6.68 -4.44 16.44
N ASP A 108 -7.44 -3.66 17.20
CA ASP A 108 -7.04 -2.39 17.84
C ASP A 108 -5.98 -2.54 18.96
N VAL A 109 -5.27 -3.67 19.01
CA VAL A 109 -4.20 -3.89 19.96
C VAL A 109 -2.97 -3.11 19.51
N THR A 110 -2.46 -2.26 20.39
CA THR A 110 -1.17 -1.60 20.22
C THR A 110 -0.05 -2.52 20.71
N GLY A 111 0.97 -2.71 19.89
CA GLY A 111 2.23 -3.35 20.27
C GLY A 111 3.18 -2.35 20.93
N GLU A 112 4.15 -2.86 21.67
CA GLU A 112 5.26 -2.09 22.26
C GLU A 112 6.56 -2.83 21.98
N ILE A 113 7.61 -2.10 21.59
CA ILE A 113 8.99 -2.59 21.50
C ILE A 113 9.87 -1.80 22.48
N ARG A 114 10.48 -2.51 23.43
CA ARG A 114 11.32 -1.90 24.46
C ARG A 114 12.63 -1.39 23.89
N SER A 115 13.27 -0.53 24.65
CA SER A 115 14.65 -0.10 24.41
C SER A 115 15.58 -1.31 24.28
N LYS A 116 16.40 -1.31 23.21
CA LYS A 116 17.35 -2.38 22.86
C LYS A 116 16.70 -3.73 22.57
N GLU A 117 15.40 -3.75 22.29
CA GLU A 117 14.68 -4.96 21.93
C GLU A 117 14.62 -5.13 20.41
N LYS A 118 14.50 -6.39 20.01
CA LYS A 118 14.28 -6.82 18.63
C LYS A 118 13.18 -7.86 18.63
N ILE A 119 12.16 -7.65 17.81
CA ILE A 119 11.01 -8.54 17.67
C ILE A 119 10.79 -8.90 16.19
N GLY A 120 10.12 -10.02 15.95
CA GLY A 120 9.61 -10.41 14.64
C GLY A 120 8.08 -10.37 14.65
N GLU A 121 7.49 -9.80 13.62
CA GLU A 121 6.06 -9.77 13.36
C GLU A 121 5.79 -10.50 12.05
N GLU A 122 4.86 -11.46 12.06
CA GLU A 122 4.45 -12.16 10.85
C GLU A 122 3.46 -11.31 10.05
N VAL A 123 3.81 -11.00 8.80
CA VAL A 123 2.94 -10.31 7.84
C VAL A 123 2.18 -11.37 7.02
N PRO A 124 0.87 -11.55 7.21
CA PRO A 124 0.13 -12.67 6.64
C PRO A 124 -0.25 -12.44 5.17
N VAL A 125 0.74 -12.50 4.28
CA VAL A 125 0.57 -12.22 2.84
C VAL A 125 -0.39 -13.20 2.15
N ALA A 126 -0.63 -14.39 2.71
CA ALA A 126 -1.68 -15.30 2.23
C ALA A 126 -3.11 -14.74 2.37
N ASN A 127 -3.33 -13.77 3.26
CA ASN A 127 -4.63 -13.15 3.50
C ASN A 127 -4.90 -11.94 2.58
N LEU A 128 -3.98 -11.60 1.68
CA LEU A 128 -4.16 -10.57 0.66
C LEU A 128 -5.25 -10.98 -0.36
N LYS A 129 -5.97 -10.01 -0.92
CA LYS A 129 -7.00 -10.25 -1.96
C LYS A 129 -6.43 -10.92 -3.20
N SER A 130 -5.17 -10.63 -3.52
CA SER A 130 -4.42 -11.24 -4.60
C SER A 130 -3.17 -11.94 -4.07
N LYS A 131 -2.82 -13.06 -4.69
CA LYS A 131 -1.55 -13.74 -4.38
C LYS A 131 -0.39 -12.89 -4.87
N LEU A 132 0.71 -12.89 -4.11
CA LEU A 132 1.95 -12.29 -4.57
C LEU A 132 2.47 -13.03 -5.80
N THR A 133 2.76 -12.27 -6.86
CA THR A 133 3.50 -12.73 -8.05
C THR A 133 4.93 -12.21 -8.01
N PRO A 134 5.84 -12.69 -8.87
CA PRO A 134 7.19 -12.14 -8.89
C PRO A 134 7.23 -10.62 -9.05
N GLY A 135 8.17 -9.97 -8.34
CA GLY A 135 8.39 -8.52 -8.34
C GLY A 135 8.69 -7.94 -6.97
N THR A 136 8.83 -6.60 -6.94
CA THR A 136 9.20 -5.83 -5.76
C THR A 136 7.99 -5.40 -4.94
N TYR A 137 8.08 -5.56 -3.63
CA TYR A 137 7.05 -5.21 -2.67
C TYR A 137 7.65 -4.41 -1.51
N ARG A 138 6.80 -3.72 -0.75
CA ARG A 138 7.18 -3.16 0.54
C ARG A 138 6.11 -3.41 1.60
N ILE A 139 6.55 -3.56 2.83
CA ILE A 139 5.68 -3.54 4.01
C ILE A 139 5.74 -2.14 4.58
N VAL A 140 4.58 -1.52 4.81
CA VAL A 140 4.46 -0.21 5.47
C VAL A 140 3.87 -0.42 6.87
N LYS A 141 4.57 0.07 7.89
CA LYS A 141 4.20 -0.07 9.31
C LYS A 141 4.14 1.30 9.96
N SER A 142 3.15 1.51 10.82
CA SER A 142 3.00 2.77 11.56
C SER A 142 3.49 2.65 13.01
N PHE A 143 4.16 3.69 13.46
CA PHE A 143 4.72 3.84 14.81
C PHE A 143 4.20 5.13 15.43
N PHE A 144 4.04 5.15 16.75
CA PHE A 144 3.65 6.33 17.52
C PHE A 144 4.85 6.86 18.31
N ILE A 145 5.44 7.96 17.84
CA ILE A 145 6.60 8.62 18.45
C ILE A 145 6.20 10.02 18.87
N ASP A 146 6.39 10.39 20.14
CA ASP A 146 5.98 11.68 20.70
C ASP A 146 4.53 12.07 20.38
N SER A 147 3.61 11.09 20.45
CA SER A 147 2.19 11.24 20.09
C SER A 147 1.91 11.53 18.61
N ASN A 148 2.92 11.49 17.75
CA ASN A 148 2.77 11.60 16.29
C ASN A 148 2.84 10.21 15.65
N GLN A 149 1.96 9.97 14.69
CA GLN A 149 2.04 8.78 13.86
C GLN A 149 3.10 9.00 12.77
N THR A 150 4.06 8.08 12.69
CA THR A 150 5.07 8.02 11.63
C THR A 150 4.97 6.68 10.92
N PHE A 151 5.38 6.63 9.66
CA PHE A 151 5.40 5.42 8.85
C PHE A 151 6.83 5.07 8.50
N LEU A 152 7.15 3.79 8.63
CA LEU A 152 8.36 3.20 8.09
C LEU A 152 7.97 2.16 7.05
N ALA A 153 8.81 2.01 6.02
CA ALA A 153 8.60 0.99 5.01
C ALA A 153 9.89 0.22 4.72
N THR A 154 9.78 -1.09 4.49
CA THR A 154 10.90 -1.90 4.04
C THR A 154 10.54 -2.72 2.82
N GLU A 155 11.47 -2.83 1.89
CA GLU A 155 11.30 -3.55 0.63
C GLU A 155 11.69 -5.02 0.76
N PHE A 156 11.09 -5.85 -0.09
CA PHE A 156 11.44 -7.25 -0.31
C PHE A 156 11.05 -7.68 -1.73
N GLU A 157 11.70 -8.72 -2.23
CA GLU A 157 11.46 -9.30 -3.55
C GLU A 157 10.72 -10.64 -3.44
N VAL A 158 9.88 -10.91 -4.44
CA VAL A 158 9.26 -12.21 -4.65
C VAL A 158 9.75 -12.79 -5.97
N GLU A 159 10.16 -14.07 -5.95
CA GLU A 159 10.60 -14.86 -7.10
C GLU A 159 9.76 -16.13 -7.31
#